data_AF-A0AAV1XP60-F1
#
_entry.id   AF-A0AAV1XP60-F1
#
_cell.length_a   1.000
_cell.length_b   1.000
_cell.length_c   1.000
_cell.angle_alpha   90.00
_cell.angle_beta   90.00
_cell.angle_gamma   90.00
#
_symmetry.space_group_name_H-M   'P 1'
#
loop_
_entity.id
_entity.type
_entity.pdbx_description
1 polymer ?
#
loop_
_entity_poly.entity_id
_entity_poly.type
_entity_poly.pdbx_seq_one_letter_code
_entity_poly.pdbx_strand_id
1 'polypeptide(L)'
;MIARDENGGVGVRGGTWSRGFGCLIRRKQVDSVHINSHGVGSTIGAGVYILIGTVAREQAGPAIVISLLVAGIAAALSAFCYAELACRCPSAGSAYHYTYICIGEGVAWLVGWALILEYTIGGSAVARGITPNLDNLPSFLARHTLPGLGIVVDPCAAVLVLLVTILLCLGIKESSTAQFIVTTVNVCVMLFVIIVGGYQCFKSGWVGYELPSGYFPYGINGMFAGSAIVFFSYIGFDAVTSTAEEVKNPQRDLPLGISTALCICCVLYMFVSAVIVGLVPYYELNPDTPISSAFSSYGMDWAVYLITTGSVTALFSSLLGSILPQPRIFMAMARDGLLPSFFSDINRRTQVPLKSTIVTGVFAAVLAFFMDVSQLAGMVSVGTLLAFITVAISVLIIRYVPPDEVPIPSSLQASVDRLVRHSRGDIEEDEAISPVDPASYCENSHLHDKSEALLGHPLIIKEVTNDEKNEKNRRKLASWAIALLCVGILILAGAASVDRFPSILRFTLCGMGGILLLCSITVLACMKQDDTRHSFGHSGELEQVFNKFDVNGDGKISSSELGSIMGSLGQHLSEEELDK
;
A
#
# COMPACT_ATOMS: atom_id res chain seq x y z
N MET A 1 31.13 -22.09 -32.99
CA MET A 1 32.23 -21.66 -33.88
C MET A 1 33.18 -20.83 -33.04
N ILE A 2 34.42 -21.29 -32.93
CA ILE A 2 35.44 -20.82 -31.98
C ILE A 2 36.24 -19.70 -32.65
N ALA A 3 36.42 -18.57 -31.95
CA ALA A 3 37.48 -17.60 -32.23
C ALA A 3 38.28 -17.41 -30.94
N ARG A 4 39.59 -17.69 -31.03
CA ARG A 4 40.60 -17.44 -29.98
C ARG A 4 41.04 -15.99 -30.10
N ASP A 5 41.14 -15.31 -28.96
CA ASP A 5 41.83 -14.03 -28.85
C ASP A 5 43.25 -14.28 -28.31
N GLU A 6 44.24 -13.73 -29.02
CA GLU A 6 45.64 -13.69 -28.63
C GLU A 6 45.86 -12.53 -27.64
N ASN A 7 45.79 -12.82 -26.34
CA ASN A 7 46.60 -12.17 -25.31
C ASN A 7 46.30 -12.81 -23.95
N GLY A 8 47.28 -13.56 -23.44
CA GLY A 8 47.22 -14.15 -22.11
C GLY A 8 47.23 -13.06 -21.03
N GLY A 9 46.05 -12.79 -20.46
CA GLY A 9 45.88 -11.94 -19.28
C GLY A 9 44.59 -12.34 -18.57
N VAL A 10 44.73 -12.92 -17.37
CA VAL A 10 43.59 -13.29 -16.51
C VAL A 10 42.99 -12.01 -15.92
N GLY A 11 41.97 -11.48 -16.58
CA GLY A 11 41.16 -10.36 -16.08
C GLY A 11 39.81 -10.85 -15.56
N VAL A 12 39.58 -10.72 -14.26
CA VAL A 12 38.29 -10.97 -13.61
C VAL A 12 37.26 -9.96 -14.14
N ARG A 13 36.28 -10.42 -14.93
CA ARG A 13 35.12 -9.63 -15.39
C ARG A 13 34.18 -9.34 -14.21
N GLY A 14 34.45 -8.26 -13.49
CA GLY A 14 33.47 -7.60 -12.63
C GLY A 14 32.98 -6.31 -13.26
N GLY A 15 31.66 -6.15 -13.40
CA GLY A 15 31.05 -4.81 -13.45
C GLY A 15 30.73 -4.20 -14.82
N THR A 16 29.82 -4.79 -15.59
CA THR A 16 29.03 -4.06 -16.60
C THR A 16 27.52 -4.25 -16.47
N TRP A 17 27.05 -4.94 -15.41
CA TRP A 17 25.63 -5.21 -15.19
C TRP A 17 24.92 -4.17 -14.29
N SER A 18 25.68 -3.43 -13.47
CA SER A 18 25.10 -2.42 -12.56
C SER A 18 24.79 -1.07 -13.22
N ARG A 19 25.43 -0.74 -14.35
CA ARG A 19 25.22 0.54 -15.04
C ARG A 19 23.99 0.56 -15.96
N GLY A 20 23.49 -0.60 -16.38
CA GLY A 20 22.28 -0.71 -17.22
C GLY A 20 20.98 -0.43 -16.45
N PHE A 21 20.92 -0.79 -15.17
CA PHE A 21 19.73 -0.60 -14.33
C PHE A 21 19.48 0.86 -13.96
N GLY A 22 20.52 1.64 -13.66
CA GLY A 22 20.38 3.06 -13.33
C GLY A 22 19.89 3.94 -14.47
N CYS A 23 20.02 3.49 -15.73
CA CYS A 23 19.60 4.26 -16.91
C CYS A 23 18.13 4.00 -17.32
N LEU A 24 17.54 2.88 -16.91
CA LEU A 24 16.20 2.45 -17.34
C LEU A 24 15.04 2.96 -16.47
N ILE A 25 15.30 3.30 -15.20
CA ILE A 25 14.30 3.90 -14.28
C ILE A 25 13.94 5.34 -14.70
N ARG A 26 14.72 5.98 -15.57
CA ARG A 26 14.62 7.42 -15.87
C ARG A 26 13.64 7.83 -16.98
N ARG A 27 12.66 7.00 -17.41
CA ARG A 27 11.88 7.30 -18.64
C ARG A 27 10.38 7.54 -18.56
N LYS A 28 9.70 7.45 -17.42
CA LYS A 28 8.38 8.08 -17.26
C LYS A 28 8.24 8.58 -15.83
N GLN A 29 8.67 9.81 -15.58
CA GLN A 29 8.27 10.51 -14.36
C GLN A 29 6.78 10.81 -14.49
N VAL A 30 5.98 10.35 -13.54
CA VAL A 30 4.54 10.63 -13.47
C VAL A 30 4.36 11.95 -12.69
N ASP A 31 3.79 12.95 -13.34
CA ASP A 31 3.46 14.23 -12.69
C ASP A 31 2.25 14.08 -11.76
N SER A 32 2.12 14.96 -10.77
CA SER A 32 1.07 14.91 -9.73
C SER A 32 -0.36 14.84 -10.30
N VAL A 33 -0.63 15.49 -11.44
CA VAL A 33 -1.94 15.43 -12.12
C VAL A 33 -2.24 14.02 -12.63
N HIS A 34 -1.24 13.33 -13.18
CA HIS A 34 -1.41 11.96 -13.66
C HIS A 34 -1.59 10.97 -12.50
N ILE A 35 -0.95 11.22 -11.35
CA ILE A 35 -1.14 10.44 -10.11
C ILE A 35 -2.59 10.55 -9.63
N ASN A 36 -3.11 11.77 -9.51
CA ASN A 36 -4.50 12.00 -9.10
C ASN A 36 -5.46 11.31 -10.05
N SER A 37 -5.23 11.45 -11.35
CA SER A 37 -6.09 10.84 -12.35
C SER A 37 -6.00 9.31 -12.37
N HIS A 38 -4.82 8.73 -12.13
CA HIS A 38 -4.67 7.29 -11.97
C HIS A 38 -5.45 6.80 -10.74
N GLY A 39 -5.35 7.49 -9.60
CA GLY A 39 -6.10 7.15 -8.38
C GLY A 39 -7.61 7.26 -8.58
N VAL A 40 -8.09 8.36 -9.16
CA VAL A 40 -9.51 8.55 -9.46
C VAL A 40 -10.00 7.52 -10.48
N GLY A 41 -9.24 7.24 -11.53
CA GLY A 41 -9.62 6.29 -12.59
C GLY A 41 -9.61 4.83 -12.16
N SER A 42 -8.78 4.48 -11.17
CA SER A 42 -8.76 3.16 -10.54
C SER A 42 -9.95 2.99 -9.60
N THR A 43 -10.26 4.05 -8.83
CA THR A 43 -11.35 4.06 -7.82
C THR A 43 -12.73 4.13 -8.47
N ILE A 44 -12.92 4.95 -9.52
CA ILE A 44 -14.18 5.07 -10.26
C ILE A 44 -14.37 3.83 -11.14
N GLY A 45 -15.26 2.93 -10.71
CA GLY A 45 -15.57 1.70 -11.42
C GLY A 45 -16.93 1.11 -11.04
N ALA A 46 -16.96 -0.22 -10.84
CA ALA A 46 -18.21 -0.97 -10.62
C ALA A 46 -18.94 -0.59 -9.33
N GLY A 47 -18.23 -0.07 -8.32
CA GLY A 47 -18.84 0.39 -7.08
C GLY A 47 -19.92 1.46 -7.31
N VAL A 48 -19.58 2.53 -8.03
CA VAL A 48 -20.53 3.63 -8.28
C VAL A 48 -21.55 3.29 -9.36
N TYR A 49 -21.15 2.63 -10.46
CA TYR A 49 -22.07 2.42 -11.57
C TYR A 49 -23.11 1.31 -11.33
N ILE A 50 -22.84 0.38 -10.42
CA ILE A 50 -23.62 -0.87 -10.28
C ILE A 50 -23.98 -1.12 -8.83
N LEU A 51 -22.97 -1.13 -7.95
CA LEU A 51 -23.16 -1.52 -6.55
C LEU A 51 -24.07 -0.55 -5.81
N ILE A 52 -24.10 0.74 -6.18
CA ILE A 52 -25.08 1.70 -5.66
C ILE A 52 -26.51 1.20 -5.86
N GLY A 53 -26.85 0.67 -7.04
CA GLY A 53 -28.19 0.20 -7.36
C GLY A 53 -28.58 -1.03 -6.54
N THR A 54 -27.70 -2.03 -6.55
CA THR A 54 -27.92 -3.29 -5.80
C THR A 54 -28.02 -3.03 -4.30
N VAL A 55 -27.11 -2.22 -3.73
CA VAL A 55 -27.10 -1.94 -2.28
C VAL A 55 -28.25 -1.05 -1.86
N ALA A 56 -28.62 -0.04 -2.67
CA ALA A 56 -29.79 0.78 -2.39
C ALA A 56 -31.06 -0.07 -2.40
N ARG A 57 -31.20 -0.97 -3.37
CA ARG A 57 -32.37 -1.84 -3.49
C ARG A 57 -32.48 -2.83 -2.33
N GLU A 58 -31.39 -3.50 -1.97
CA GLU A 58 -31.44 -4.71 -1.13
C GLU A 58 -30.99 -4.51 0.33
N GLN A 59 -30.20 -3.49 0.66
CA GLN A 59 -29.63 -3.35 2.01
C GLN A 59 -29.82 -1.97 2.66
N ALA A 60 -29.56 -0.88 1.95
CA ALA A 60 -29.50 0.45 2.56
C ALA A 60 -30.75 1.31 2.29
N GLY A 61 -31.45 1.10 1.18
CA GLY A 61 -32.52 2.00 0.77
C GLY A 61 -32.00 3.43 0.54
N PRO A 62 -32.79 4.45 0.90
CA PRO A 62 -32.36 5.85 0.80
C PRO A 62 -31.17 6.21 1.70
N ALA A 63 -30.90 5.41 2.74
CA ALA A 63 -29.75 5.58 3.63
C ALA A 63 -28.39 5.20 2.99
N ILE A 64 -28.36 4.84 1.70
CA ILE A 64 -27.11 4.56 0.99
C ILE A 64 -26.14 5.75 0.99
N VAL A 65 -26.64 6.99 0.98
CA VAL A 65 -25.79 8.19 1.04
C VAL A 65 -25.00 8.24 2.35
N ILE A 66 -25.64 7.89 3.47
CA ILE A 66 -24.98 7.79 4.77
C ILE A 66 -24.02 6.59 4.80
N SER A 67 -24.43 5.48 4.19
CA SER A 67 -23.60 4.26 4.08
C SER A 67 -22.28 4.53 3.35
N LEU A 68 -22.33 5.31 2.26
CA LEU A 68 -21.16 5.77 1.51
C LEU A 68 -20.32 6.76 2.31
N LEU A 69 -20.93 7.68 3.05
CA LEU A 69 -20.19 8.60 3.92
C LEU A 69 -19.38 7.83 4.98
N VAL A 70 -19.99 6.84 5.65
CA VAL A 70 -19.31 5.99 6.63
C VAL A 70 -18.16 5.21 5.99
N ALA A 71 -18.39 4.63 4.81
CA ALA A 71 -17.35 3.91 4.07
C ALA A 71 -16.22 4.84 3.62
N GLY A 72 -16.54 6.06 3.18
CA GLY A 72 -15.59 7.08 2.76
C GLY A 72 -14.73 7.59 3.91
N ILE A 73 -15.29 7.75 5.12
CA ILE A 73 -14.52 8.11 6.32
C ILE A 73 -13.54 6.98 6.66
N ALA A 74 -13.98 5.72 6.64
CA ALA A 74 -13.11 4.57 6.90
C ALA A 74 -11.98 4.48 5.86
N ALA A 75 -12.29 4.69 4.58
CA ALA A 75 -11.31 4.76 3.52
C ALA A 75 -10.34 5.93 3.69
N ALA A 76 -10.81 7.11 4.15
CA ALA A 76 -9.96 8.29 4.36
C ALA A 76 -8.95 8.09 5.48
N LEU A 77 -9.37 7.51 6.60
CA LEU A 77 -8.47 7.16 7.69
C LEU A 77 -7.39 6.17 7.24
N SER A 78 -7.78 5.18 6.44
CA SER A 78 -6.85 4.21 5.85
C SER A 78 -5.90 4.88 4.87
N ALA A 79 -6.42 5.72 3.98
CA ALA A 79 -5.66 6.47 2.98
C ALA A 79 -4.59 7.37 3.61
N PHE A 80 -4.85 7.99 4.75
CA PHE A 80 -3.83 8.74 5.49
C PHE A 80 -2.71 7.85 6.04
N CYS A 81 -3.04 6.63 6.50
CA CYS A 81 -2.03 5.65 6.92
C CYS A 81 -1.15 5.22 5.74
N TYR A 82 -1.76 4.94 4.58
CA TYR A 82 -1.05 4.62 3.34
C TYR A 82 -0.17 5.77 2.87
N ALA A 83 -0.68 7.00 2.94
CA ALA A 83 0.05 8.21 2.57
C ALA A 83 1.32 8.37 3.43
N GLU A 84 1.21 8.18 4.75
CA GLU A 84 2.37 8.27 5.65
C GLU A 84 3.43 7.21 5.34
N LEU A 85 3.04 5.96 5.13
CA LEU A 85 3.98 4.87 4.83
C LEU A 85 4.60 4.99 3.44
N ALA A 86 3.81 5.43 2.44
CA ALA A 86 4.32 5.65 1.10
C ALA A 86 5.36 6.78 1.04
N CYS A 87 5.22 7.81 1.88
CA CYS A 87 6.24 8.86 2.00
C CYS A 87 7.52 8.38 2.68
N ARG A 88 7.41 7.49 3.67
CA ARG A 88 8.55 6.95 4.43
C ARG A 88 9.31 5.89 3.65
N CYS A 89 8.60 5.01 2.94
CA CYS A 89 9.16 3.88 2.21
C CYS A 89 8.58 3.85 0.79
N PRO A 90 9.05 4.73 -0.13
CA PRO A 90 8.57 4.77 -1.50
C PRO A 90 9.01 3.52 -2.27
N SER A 91 8.18 2.47 -2.23
CA SER A 91 8.40 1.22 -2.95
C SER A 91 7.13 0.75 -3.65
N ALA A 92 7.29 0.09 -4.80
CA ALA A 92 6.19 -0.42 -5.60
C ALA A 92 5.41 -1.59 -4.94
N GLY A 93 5.89 -2.14 -3.81
CA GLY A 93 5.27 -3.28 -3.12
C GLY A 93 4.06 -2.94 -2.24
N SER A 94 3.67 -1.67 -2.13
CA SER A 94 2.48 -1.20 -1.38
C SER A 94 2.37 -1.83 0.03
N ALA A 95 1.17 -2.21 0.48
CA ALA A 95 0.89 -2.74 1.81
C ALA A 95 1.67 -4.01 2.18
N TYR A 96 2.00 -4.87 1.20
CA TYR A 96 2.86 -6.03 1.43
C TYR A 96 4.23 -5.59 1.96
N HIS A 97 4.87 -4.63 1.28
CA HIS A 97 6.20 -4.16 1.65
C HIS A 97 6.20 -3.40 2.98
N TYR A 98 5.17 -2.59 3.23
CA TYR A 98 5.01 -1.90 4.52
C TYR A 98 4.89 -2.89 5.69
N THR A 99 4.08 -3.92 5.50
CA THR A 99 3.90 -5.00 6.49
C THR A 99 5.19 -5.79 6.69
N TYR A 100 5.92 -6.06 5.62
CA TYR A 100 7.20 -6.77 5.67
C TYR A 100 8.24 -6.05 6.52
N ILE A 101 8.35 -4.72 6.38
CA ILE A 101 9.29 -3.89 7.15
C ILE A 101 8.85 -3.77 8.61
N CYS A 102 7.55 -3.61 8.89
CA CYS A 102 7.07 -3.29 10.23
C CYS A 102 6.78 -4.51 11.10
N ILE A 103 6.16 -5.55 10.54
CA ILE A 103 5.64 -6.70 11.32
C ILE A 103 6.47 -7.96 11.08
N GLY A 104 6.95 -8.14 9.84
CA GLY A 104 7.80 -9.27 9.45
C GLY A 104 7.15 -10.20 8.43
N GLU A 105 7.92 -11.21 8.04
CA GLU A 105 7.68 -12.07 6.88
C GLU A 105 6.31 -12.79 6.89
N GLY A 106 5.93 -13.41 8.01
CA GLY A 106 4.72 -14.24 8.06
C GLY A 106 3.42 -13.47 7.85
N VAL A 107 3.28 -12.29 8.47
CA VAL A 107 2.11 -11.43 8.28
C VAL A 107 2.16 -10.76 6.91
N ALA A 108 3.35 -10.38 6.44
CA ALA A 108 3.52 -9.86 5.09
C ALA A 108 3.10 -10.87 4.02
N TRP A 109 3.43 -12.15 4.17
CA TRP A 109 2.98 -13.21 3.26
C TRP A 109 1.44 -13.30 3.19
N LEU A 110 0.77 -13.23 4.35
CA LEU A 110 -0.70 -13.24 4.41
C LEU A 110 -1.29 -12.00 3.73
N VAL A 111 -0.75 -10.81 4.01
CA VAL A 111 -1.18 -9.55 3.35
C VAL A 111 -0.92 -9.59 1.85
N GLY A 112 0.21 -10.14 1.41
CA GLY A 112 0.53 -10.29 0.00
C GLY A 112 -0.48 -11.16 -0.74
N TRP A 113 -0.90 -12.28 -0.15
CA TRP A 113 -1.99 -13.10 -0.70
C TRP A 113 -3.35 -12.39 -0.65
N ALA A 114 -3.64 -11.65 0.41
CA ALA A 114 -4.85 -10.84 0.49
C ALA A 114 -4.93 -9.82 -0.65
N LEU A 115 -3.84 -9.10 -0.92
CA LEU A 115 -3.73 -8.15 -2.05
C LEU A 115 -3.87 -8.85 -3.41
N ILE A 116 -3.22 -10.00 -3.61
CA ILE A 116 -3.37 -10.78 -4.85
C ILE A 116 -4.83 -11.13 -5.10
N LEU A 117 -5.51 -11.64 -4.07
CA LEU A 117 -6.91 -12.06 -4.16
C LEU A 117 -7.82 -10.84 -4.34
N GLU A 118 -7.56 -9.75 -3.62
CA GLU A 118 -8.26 -8.47 -3.78
C GLU A 118 -8.24 -7.98 -5.23
N TYR A 119 -7.06 -7.88 -5.86
CA TYR A 119 -6.95 -7.43 -7.25
C TYR A 119 -7.60 -8.41 -8.24
N THR A 120 -7.51 -9.72 -7.98
CA THR A 120 -8.14 -10.75 -8.82
C THR A 120 -9.67 -10.68 -8.76
N ILE A 121 -10.21 -10.70 -7.54
CA ILE A 121 -11.65 -10.72 -7.28
C ILE A 121 -12.24 -9.35 -7.66
N GLY A 122 -11.51 -8.26 -7.42
CA GLY A 122 -11.86 -6.90 -7.84
C GLY A 122 -11.95 -6.77 -9.36
N GLY A 123 -10.92 -7.21 -10.09
CA GLY A 123 -10.97 -7.27 -11.55
C GLY A 123 -12.13 -8.12 -12.08
N SER A 124 -12.40 -9.25 -11.43
CA SER A 124 -13.55 -10.11 -11.77
C SER A 124 -14.89 -9.41 -11.55
N ALA A 125 -15.04 -8.68 -10.44
CA ALA A 125 -16.25 -7.91 -10.10
C ALA A 125 -16.49 -6.79 -11.11
N VAL A 126 -15.42 -6.07 -11.49
CA VAL A 126 -15.50 -4.99 -12.49
C VAL A 126 -15.89 -5.55 -13.86
N ALA A 127 -15.31 -6.68 -14.27
CA ALA A 127 -15.64 -7.32 -15.54
C ALA A 127 -17.11 -7.79 -15.60
N ARG A 128 -17.60 -8.42 -14.53
CA ARG A 128 -19.03 -8.75 -14.36
C ARG A 128 -19.95 -7.53 -14.45
N GLY A 129 -19.43 -6.37 -14.05
CA GLY A 129 -20.13 -5.12 -14.15
C GLY A 129 -20.23 -4.53 -15.56
N ILE A 130 -19.33 -4.90 -16.47
CA ILE A 130 -19.35 -4.39 -17.84
C ILE A 130 -20.48 -5.01 -18.65
N THR A 131 -20.72 -6.32 -18.47
CA THR A 131 -21.65 -7.09 -19.31
C THR A 131 -23.06 -6.47 -19.42
N PRO A 132 -23.71 -6.00 -18.34
CA PRO A 132 -25.04 -5.40 -18.44
C PRO A 132 -25.10 -4.07 -19.18
N ASN A 133 -23.97 -3.36 -19.30
CA ASN A 133 -23.88 -2.09 -20.03
C ASN A 133 -23.64 -2.29 -21.54
N LEU A 134 -23.44 -3.53 -22.00
CA LEU A 134 -23.23 -3.86 -23.41
C LEU A 134 -24.55 -4.37 -24.03
N ASP A 135 -25.35 -3.44 -24.56
CA ASP A 135 -26.55 -3.80 -25.32
C ASP A 135 -26.16 -4.53 -26.63
N ASN A 136 -26.88 -5.62 -26.95
CA ASN A 136 -26.73 -6.47 -28.16
C ASN A 136 -25.58 -7.49 -28.18
N LEU A 137 -25.34 -8.19 -27.06
CA LEU A 137 -24.42 -9.34 -27.06
C LEU A 137 -25.00 -10.53 -27.84
N PRO A 138 -24.18 -11.27 -28.62
CA PRO A 138 -24.57 -12.54 -29.22
C PRO A 138 -25.09 -13.50 -28.15
N SER A 139 -26.07 -14.35 -28.48
CA SER A 139 -26.70 -15.28 -27.53
C SER A 139 -25.71 -16.21 -26.81
N PHE A 140 -24.55 -16.50 -27.40
CA PHE A 140 -23.47 -17.28 -26.78
C PHE A 140 -22.72 -16.52 -25.67
N LEU A 141 -22.64 -15.18 -25.74
CA LEU A 141 -21.98 -14.32 -24.76
C LEU A 141 -22.96 -13.74 -23.73
N ALA A 142 -24.26 -13.89 -23.95
CA ALA A 142 -25.27 -13.46 -23.01
C ALA A 142 -25.16 -14.21 -21.68
N ARG A 143 -25.61 -13.55 -20.60
CA ARG A 143 -25.70 -14.12 -19.25
C ARG A 143 -26.70 -15.28 -19.27
N HIS A 144 -26.25 -16.48 -18.89
CA HIS A 144 -27.10 -17.66 -18.82
C HIS A 144 -27.30 -18.07 -17.36
N THR A 145 -28.54 -18.29 -16.96
CA THR A 145 -28.85 -18.91 -15.66
C THR A 145 -28.89 -20.42 -15.84
N LEU A 146 -27.97 -21.16 -15.19
CA LEU A 146 -27.99 -22.62 -15.23
C LEU A 146 -29.14 -23.13 -14.33
N PRO A 147 -30.22 -23.73 -14.90
CA PRO A 147 -31.47 -23.98 -14.19
C PRO A 147 -31.44 -25.16 -13.19
N GLY A 148 -30.27 -25.53 -12.65
CA GLY A 148 -30.12 -26.58 -11.63
C GLY A 148 -29.24 -26.21 -10.43
N LEU A 149 -28.43 -25.15 -10.52
CA LEU A 149 -27.52 -24.72 -9.43
C LEU A 149 -27.85 -23.31 -8.90
N GLY A 150 -28.77 -22.58 -9.54
CA GLY A 150 -29.06 -21.18 -9.20
C GLY A 150 -27.89 -20.23 -9.47
N ILE A 151 -26.86 -20.68 -10.19
CA ILE A 151 -25.66 -19.89 -10.52
C ILE A 151 -25.89 -19.17 -11.85
N VAL A 152 -25.70 -17.86 -11.82
CA VAL A 152 -25.69 -16.99 -13.00
C VAL A 152 -24.29 -17.05 -13.62
N VAL A 153 -24.18 -17.62 -14.81
CA VAL A 153 -22.91 -17.67 -15.55
C VAL A 153 -22.81 -16.55 -16.57
N ASP A 154 -21.63 -15.93 -16.63
CA ASP A 154 -21.34 -14.79 -17.50
C ASP A 154 -20.10 -15.08 -18.37
N PRO A 155 -20.29 -15.63 -19.58
CA PRO A 155 -19.19 -15.88 -20.51
C PRO A 155 -18.56 -14.60 -21.06
N CYS A 156 -19.32 -13.50 -21.19
CA CYS A 156 -18.80 -12.22 -21.66
C CYS A 156 -17.79 -11.64 -20.67
N ALA A 157 -18.10 -11.64 -19.37
CA ALA A 157 -17.19 -11.18 -18.34
C ALA A 157 -15.87 -11.96 -18.35
N ALA A 158 -15.91 -13.29 -18.50
CA ALA A 158 -14.72 -14.12 -18.60
C ALA A 158 -13.86 -13.78 -19.84
N VAL A 159 -14.48 -13.58 -21.00
CA VAL A 159 -13.79 -13.17 -22.23
C VAL A 159 -13.16 -11.79 -22.08
N LEU A 160 -13.85 -10.84 -21.44
CA LEU A 160 -13.33 -9.51 -21.17
C LEU A 160 -12.09 -9.55 -20.29
N VAL A 161 -12.10 -10.34 -19.20
CA VAL A 161 -10.91 -10.54 -18.35
C VAL A 161 -9.76 -11.14 -19.13
N LEU A 162 -10.00 -12.16 -19.95
CA LEU A 162 -8.96 -12.76 -20.79
C LEU A 162 -8.41 -11.79 -21.84
N LEU A 163 -9.27 -10.97 -22.45
CA LEU A 163 -8.86 -9.94 -23.41
C LEU A 163 -7.95 -8.92 -22.73
N VAL A 164 -8.33 -8.41 -21.56
CA VAL A 164 -7.48 -7.49 -20.79
C VAL A 164 -6.18 -8.17 -20.36
N THR A 165 -6.22 -9.43 -19.96
CA THR A 165 -5.02 -10.21 -19.62
C THR A 165 -4.08 -10.30 -20.81
N ILE A 166 -4.58 -10.59 -22.01
CA ILE A 166 -3.80 -10.63 -23.26
C ILE A 166 -3.21 -9.23 -23.55
N LEU A 167 -4.02 -8.19 -23.38
CA LEU A 167 -3.60 -6.80 -23.58
C LEU A 167 -2.42 -6.43 -22.68
N LEU A 168 -2.45 -6.85 -21.41
CA LEU A 168 -1.36 -6.67 -20.45
C LEU A 168 -0.14 -7.53 -20.79
N CYS A 169 -0.35 -8.76 -21.27
CA CYS A 169 0.71 -9.66 -21.72
C CYS A 169 1.49 -9.09 -22.93
N LEU A 170 0.81 -8.37 -23.83
CA LEU A 170 1.43 -7.68 -24.96
C LEU A 170 2.31 -6.50 -24.54
N GLY A 171 2.33 -6.15 -23.25
CA GLY A 171 3.21 -5.14 -22.71
C GLY A 171 2.80 -3.73 -23.15
N ILE A 172 1.50 -3.44 -23.19
CA ILE A 172 1.03 -2.07 -23.25
C ILE A 172 1.55 -1.37 -22.00
N LYS A 173 2.70 -0.71 -22.17
CA LYS A 173 3.23 0.24 -21.22
C LYS A 173 2.16 1.30 -21.09
N GLU A 174 1.51 1.33 -19.92
CA GLU A 174 0.57 2.36 -19.49
C GLU A 174 0.82 3.68 -20.22
N SER A 175 -0.09 4.04 -21.10
CA SER A 175 -0.21 5.43 -21.49
C SER A 175 -0.95 6.08 -20.33
N SER A 176 -0.20 6.57 -19.34
CA SER A 176 -0.73 7.42 -18.26
C SER A 176 -1.59 8.57 -18.81
N THR A 177 -1.36 8.96 -20.07
CA THR A 177 -2.21 9.87 -20.85
C THR A 177 -3.57 9.27 -21.23
N ALA A 178 -3.64 8.01 -21.66
CA ALA A 178 -4.90 7.34 -21.95
C ALA A 178 -5.75 7.18 -20.69
N GLN A 179 -5.13 6.78 -19.58
CA GLN A 179 -5.79 6.70 -18.28
C GLN A 179 -6.30 8.08 -17.83
N PHE A 180 -5.50 9.13 -18.06
CA PHE A 180 -5.89 10.51 -17.78
C PHE A 180 -7.12 10.94 -18.59
N ILE A 181 -7.13 10.66 -19.89
CA ILE A 181 -8.25 11.00 -20.78
C ILE A 181 -9.52 10.28 -20.34
N VAL A 182 -9.45 8.96 -20.12
CA VAL A 182 -10.60 8.14 -19.73
C VAL A 182 -11.18 8.61 -18.39
N THR A 183 -10.32 8.81 -17.39
CA THR A 183 -10.75 9.31 -16.08
C THR A 183 -11.42 10.67 -16.17
N THR A 184 -10.84 11.59 -16.95
CA THR A 184 -11.40 12.94 -17.15
C THR A 184 -12.80 12.86 -17.76
N VAL A 185 -12.97 12.03 -18.81
CA VAL A 185 -14.28 11.78 -19.43
C VAL A 185 -15.27 11.23 -18.40
N ASN A 186 -14.87 10.24 -17.60
CA ASN A 186 -15.77 9.62 -16.62
C ASN A 186 -16.20 10.60 -15.51
N VAL A 187 -15.28 11.45 -15.03
CA VAL A 187 -15.62 12.52 -14.08
C VAL A 187 -16.63 13.49 -14.71
N CYS A 188 -16.47 13.86 -15.98
CA CYS A 188 -17.45 14.67 -16.70
C CYS A 188 -18.82 13.98 -16.81
N VAL A 189 -18.87 12.67 -17.07
CA VAL A 189 -20.13 11.90 -17.09
C VAL A 189 -20.80 11.89 -15.71
N MET A 190 -20.04 11.75 -14.63
CA MET A 190 -20.59 11.81 -13.27
C MET A 190 -21.14 13.19 -12.93
N LEU A 191 -20.42 14.26 -13.26
CA LEU A 191 -20.92 15.62 -13.09
C LEU A 191 -22.19 15.86 -13.91
N PHE A 192 -22.26 15.32 -15.12
CA PHE A 192 -23.46 15.36 -15.95
C PHE A 192 -24.65 14.67 -15.25
N VAL A 193 -24.46 13.46 -14.71
CA VAL A 193 -25.50 12.74 -13.94
C VAL A 193 -25.97 13.56 -12.75
N ILE A 194 -25.06 14.19 -12.01
CA ILE A 194 -25.38 15.02 -10.85
C ILE A 194 -26.20 16.25 -11.25
N ILE A 195 -25.80 16.96 -12.31
CA ILE A 195 -26.46 18.20 -12.74
C ILE A 195 -27.83 17.91 -13.36
N VAL A 196 -27.90 17.01 -14.34
CA VAL A 196 -29.15 16.71 -15.07
C VAL A 196 -30.10 15.92 -14.19
N GLY A 197 -29.60 14.92 -13.47
CA GLY A 197 -30.41 14.17 -12.52
C GLY A 197 -30.88 15.05 -11.35
N GLY A 198 -30.03 15.93 -10.84
CA GLY A 198 -30.41 16.90 -9.81
C GLY A 198 -31.51 17.85 -10.29
N TYR A 199 -31.40 18.40 -11.50
CA TYR A 199 -32.46 19.21 -12.11
C TYR A 199 -33.78 18.44 -12.21
N GLN A 200 -33.72 17.17 -12.61
CA GLN A 200 -34.91 16.32 -12.71
C GLN A 200 -35.50 15.99 -11.32
N CYS A 201 -34.68 15.78 -10.29
CA CYS A 201 -35.14 15.63 -8.89
C CYS A 201 -35.90 16.86 -8.38
N PHE A 202 -35.39 18.06 -8.64
CA PHE A 202 -36.08 19.29 -8.26
C PHE A 202 -37.42 19.45 -8.97
N LYS A 203 -37.53 18.99 -10.22
CA LYS A 203 -38.77 19.02 -11.00
C LYS A 203 -39.77 17.97 -10.54
N SER A 204 -39.31 16.76 -10.21
CA SER A 204 -40.17 15.65 -9.76
C SER A 204 -40.54 15.71 -8.28
N GLY A 205 -39.84 16.53 -7.48
CA GLY A 205 -40.11 16.67 -6.06
C GLY A 205 -39.47 15.60 -5.18
N TRP A 206 -38.38 14.95 -5.63
CA TRP A 206 -37.65 13.94 -4.85
C TRP A 206 -38.50 12.70 -4.47
N VAL A 207 -39.25 12.16 -5.44
CA VAL A 207 -40.17 11.03 -5.29
C VAL A 207 -39.54 9.83 -4.55
N GLY A 208 -38.27 9.54 -4.79
CA GLY A 208 -37.61 8.40 -4.14
C GLY A 208 -37.18 8.61 -2.68
N TYR A 209 -37.46 9.78 -2.07
CA TYR A 209 -37.37 9.99 -0.61
C TYR A 209 -38.74 10.06 0.07
N GLU A 210 -39.83 10.21 -0.69
CA GLU A 210 -41.20 10.22 -0.16
C GLU A 210 -41.71 8.79 0.06
N LEU A 211 -41.17 8.10 1.07
CA LEU A 211 -41.54 6.71 1.36
C LEU A 211 -42.36 6.56 2.65
N PRO A 212 -43.40 5.69 2.64
CA PRO A 212 -44.16 5.34 3.85
C PRO A 212 -43.29 4.70 4.95
N SER A 213 -42.22 4.00 4.55
CA SER A 213 -41.28 3.31 5.44
C SER A 213 -40.21 4.22 6.06
N GLY A 214 -40.19 5.52 5.70
CA GLY A 214 -39.15 6.46 6.14
C GLY A 214 -37.78 6.25 5.46
N TYR A 215 -36.77 6.96 5.95
CA TYR A 215 -35.41 7.01 5.36
C TYR A 215 -34.57 5.73 5.59
N PHE A 216 -34.90 4.96 6.63
CA PHE A 216 -34.19 3.73 7.03
C PHE A 216 -35.08 2.49 6.90
N PRO A 217 -35.45 2.05 5.67
CA PRO A 217 -36.35 0.91 5.47
C PRO A 217 -35.79 -0.40 6.03
N TYR A 218 -34.47 -0.57 5.97
CA TYR A 218 -33.75 -1.74 6.49
C TYR A 218 -33.14 -1.50 7.89
N GLY A 219 -33.51 -0.39 8.54
CA GLY A 219 -32.94 0.05 9.81
C GLY A 219 -31.45 0.42 9.72
N ILE A 220 -30.88 0.70 10.89
CA ILE A 220 -29.47 1.12 11.03
C ILE A 220 -28.52 -0.04 10.68
N ASN A 221 -28.91 -1.28 10.97
CA ASN A 221 -28.11 -2.46 10.63
C ASN A 221 -27.97 -2.64 9.11
N GLY A 222 -29.05 -2.41 8.34
CA GLY A 222 -29.00 -2.43 6.87
C GLY A 222 -28.09 -1.35 6.29
N MET A 223 -28.08 -0.15 6.89
CA MET A 223 -27.15 0.93 6.54
C MET A 223 -25.68 0.52 6.76
N PHE A 224 -25.34 -0.05 7.92
CA PHE A 224 -23.96 -0.50 8.16
C PHE A 224 -23.55 -1.69 7.28
N ALA A 225 -24.47 -2.64 7.04
CA ALA A 225 -24.24 -3.74 6.11
C ALA A 225 -24.00 -3.23 4.68
N GLY A 226 -24.81 -2.26 4.23
CA GLY A 226 -24.61 -1.57 2.96
C GLY A 226 -23.26 -0.84 2.90
N SER A 227 -22.85 -0.20 3.99
CA SER A 227 -21.54 0.48 4.10
C SER A 227 -20.37 -0.45 3.84
N ALA A 228 -20.39 -1.66 4.40
CA ALA A 228 -19.35 -2.68 4.18
C ALA A 228 -19.26 -3.13 2.72
N ILE A 229 -20.40 -3.20 2.01
CA ILE A 229 -20.44 -3.58 0.59
C ILE A 229 -19.97 -2.40 -0.27
N VAL A 230 -20.52 -1.19 -0.10
CA VAL A 230 -20.15 -0.01 -0.90
C VAL A 230 -18.73 0.48 -0.63
N PHE A 231 -18.07 0.01 0.43
CA PHE A 231 -16.63 0.18 0.66
C PHE A 231 -15.81 -0.23 -0.57
N PHE A 232 -16.28 -1.23 -1.33
CA PHE A 232 -15.70 -1.63 -2.60
C PHE A 232 -15.50 -0.45 -3.58
N SER A 233 -16.39 0.55 -3.55
CA SER A 233 -16.32 1.73 -4.42
C SER A 233 -15.10 2.61 -4.13
N TYR A 234 -14.55 2.53 -2.92
CA TYR A 234 -13.40 3.32 -2.48
C TYR A 234 -12.06 2.60 -2.65
N ILE A 235 -12.08 1.34 -3.12
CA ILE A 235 -10.87 0.57 -3.39
C ILE A 235 -10.24 1.10 -4.69
N GLY A 236 -8.91 1.23 -4.72
CA GLY A 236 -8.17 1.70 -5.89
C GLY A 236 -7.24 2.88 -5.61
N PHE A 237 -7.40 3.61 -4.51
CA PHE A 237 -6.45 4.66 -4.12
C PHE A 237 -5.07 4.08 -3.76
N ASP A 238 -5.04 2.84 -3.26
CA ASP A 238 -3.85 2.09 -2.91
C ASP A 238 -3.04 1.70 -4.15
N ALA A 239 -3.68 1.54 -5.32
CA ALA A 239 -2.99 1.32 -6.59
C ALA A 239 -2.01 2.46 -6.92
N VAL A 240 -2.30 3.70 -6.50
CA VAL A 240 -1.40 4.86 -6.63
C VAL A 240 -0.07 4.61 -5.92
N THR A 241 -0.08 3.93 -4.76
CA THR A 241 1.15 3.62 -4.02
C THR A 241 2.05 2.64 -4.76
N SER A 242 1.51 1.78 -5.63
CA SER A 242 2.30 0.87 -6.47
C SER A 242 3.12 1.59 -7.54
N THR A 243 2.79 2.85 -7.81
CA THR A 243 3.51 3.73 -8.75
C THR A 243 4.50 4.66 -8.05
N ALA A 244 4.74 4.50 -6.74
CA ALA A 244 5.62 5.38 -5.96
C ALA A 244 7.04 5.51 -6.53
N GLU A 245 7.57 4.45 -7.13
CA GLU A 245 8.90 4.45 -7.77
C GLU A 245 8.94 5.26 -9.08
N GLU A 246 7.79 5.57 -9.68
CA GLU A 246 7.65 6.32 -10.94
C GLU A 246 7.34 7.81 -10.70
N VAL A 247 7.07 8.21 -9.45
CA VAL A 247 6.69 9.57 -9.07
C VAL A 247 7.93 10.45 -8.88
N LYS A 248 7.87 11.70 -9.37
CA LYS A 248 8.99 12.64 -9.29
C LYS A 248 9.32 13.06 -7.85
N ASN A 249 8.31 13.36 -7.03
CA ASN A 249 8.46 13.70 -5.63
C ASN A 249 7.46 12.90 -4.76
N PRO A 250 7.79 11.64 -4.41
CA PRO A 250 6.86 10.75 -3.71
C PRO A 250 6.50 11.27 -2.30
N GLN A 251 7.37 12.02 -1.62
CA GLN A 251 7.06 12.51 -0.26
C GLN A 251 5.93 13.54 -0.23
N ARG A 252 5.66 14.23 -1.35
CA ARG A 252 4.63 15.27 -1.43
C ARG A 252 3.50 14.93 -2.38
N ASP A 253 3.81 14.40 -3.56
CA ASP A 253 2.82 14.19 -4.61
C ASP A 253 1.92 13.00 -4.32
N LEU A 254 2.45 11.96 -3.70
CA LEU A 254 1.71 10.75 -3.32
C LEU A 254 0.64 10.99 -2.24
N PRO A 255 0.95 11.63 -1.10
CA PRO A 255 -0.06 11.90 -0.08
C PRO A 255 -1.14 12.88 -0.58
N LEU A 256 -0.73 13.92 -1.33
CA LEU A 256 -1.68 14.83 -1.97
C LEU A 256 -2.56 14.09 -2.98
N GLY A 257 -1.98 13.19 -3.78
CA GLY A 257 -2.73 12.48 -4.80
C GLY A 257 -3.74 11.48 -4.25
N ILE A 258 -3.34 10.69 -3.25
CA ILE A 258 -4.25 9.77 -2.56
C ILE A 258 -5.40 10.54 -1.91
N SER A 259 -5.09 11.59 -1.14
CA SER A 259 -6.10 12.36 -0.42
C SER A 259 -7.06 13.11 -1.35
N THR A 260 -6.54 13.75 -2.40
CA THR A 260 -7.38 14.47 -3.36
C THR A 260 -8.24 13.53 -4.20
N ALA A 261 -7.68 12.41 -4.67
CA ALA A 261 -8.43 11.41 -5.42
C ALA A 261 -9.60 10.86 -4.60
N LEU A 262 -9.35 10.47 -3.35
CA LEU A 262 -10.37 9.92 -2.47
C LEU A 262 -11.46 10.96 -2.14
N CYS A 263 -11.07 12.21 -1.87
CA CYS A 263 -12.01 13.29 -1.58
C CYS A 263 -12.95 13.54 -2.78
N ILE A 264 -12.39 13.64 -4.00
CA ILE A 264 -13.16 13.80 -5.23
C ILE A 264 -14.14 12.63 -5.41
N CYS A 265 -13.66 11.39 -5.28
CA CYS A 265 -14.51 10.20 -5.43
C CYS A 265 -15.63 10.18 -4.38
N CYS A 266 -15.33 10.48 -3.12
CA CYS A 266 -16.32 10.50 -2.03
C CYS A 266 -17.44 11.50 -2.31
N VAL A 267 -17.09 12.72 -2.72
CA VAL A 267 -18.07 13.75 -3.05
C VAL A 267 -18.94 13.33 -4.24
N LEU A 268 -18.32 12.85 -5.32
CA LEU A 268 -19.05 12.39 -6.51
C LEU A 268 -20.00 11.23 -6.18
N TYR A 269 -19.55 10.23 -5.43
CA TYR A 269 -20.37 9.06 -5.10
C TYR A 269 -21.58 9.41 -4.24
N MET A 270 -21.40 10.28 -3.26
CA MET A 270 -22.50 10.75 -2.42
C MET A 270 -23.55 11.50 -3.25
N PHE A 271 -23.12 12.43 -4.12
CA PHE A 271 -24.05 13.18 -4.97
C PHE A 271 -24.76 12.30 -5.99
N VAL A 272 -24.04 11.41 -6.67
CA VAL A 272 -24.65 10.45 -7.62
C VAL A 272 -25.67 9.58 -6.91
N SER A 273 -25.34 9.01 -5.75
CA SER A 273 -26.28 8.19 -4.98
C SER A 273 -27.51 8.98 -4.54
N ALA A 274 -27.31 10.20 -4.05
CA ALA A 274 -28.40 11.04 -3.58
C ALA A 274 -29.38 11.38 -4.71
N VAL A 275 -28.86 11.66 -5.90
CA VAL A 275 -29.65 11.96 -7.11
C VAL A 275 -30.37 10.71 -7.62
N ILE A 276 -29.68 9.57 -7.74
CA ILE A 276 -30.28 8.35 -8.29
C ILE A 276 -31.41 7.82 -7.41
N VAL A 277 -31.21 7.77 -6.09
CA VAL A 277 -32.27 7.45 -5.14
C VAL A 277 -33.37 8.51 -5.15
N GLY A 278 -33.05 9.78 -5.40
CA GLY A 278 -34.06 10.84 -5.50
C GLY A 278 -34.97 10.71 -6.72
N LEU A 279 -34.45 10.19 -7.84
CA LEU A 279 -35.18 10.03 -9.10
C LEU A 279 -36.15 8.86 -9.11
N VAL A 280 -35.75 7.72 -8.54
CA VAL A 280 -36.49 6.46 -8.58
C VAL A 280 -36.52 5.83 -7.18
N PRO A 281 -37.69 5.38 -6.68
CA PRO A 281 -37.76 4.70 -5.40
C PRO A 281 -36.88 3.44 -5.33
N TYR A 282 -36.27 3.18 -4.17
CA TYR A 282 -35.24 2.14 -4.02
C TYR A 282 -35.66 0.73 -4.46
N TYR A 283 -36.95 0.39 -4.35
CA TYR A 283 -37.50 -0.91 -4.73
C TYR A 283 -37.70 -1.09 -6.25
N GLU A 284 -37.62 -0.02 -7.04
CA GLU A 284 -37.70 -0.03 -8.50
C GLU A 284 -36.34 0.14 -9.18
N LEU A 285 -35.27 0.45 -8.43
CA LEU A 285 -33.93 0.53 -9.00
C LEU A 285 -33.53 -0.79 -9.67
N ASN A 286 -33.02 -0.70 -10.89
CA ASN A 286 -32.39 -1.83 -11.55
C ASN A 286 -31.05 -2.16 -10.85
N PRO A 287 -30.80 -3.41 -10.44
CA PRO A 287 -29.57 -3.79 -9.74
C PRO A 287 -28.31 -3.72 -10.63
N ASP A 288 -28.44 -3.99 -11.93
CA ASP A 288 -27.33 -4.09 -12.88
C ASP A 288 -26.96 -2.72 -13.51
N THR A 289 -27.95 -1.89 -13.84
CA THR A 289 -27.74 -0.61 -14.54
C THR A 289 -28.55 0.56 -13.94
N PRO A 290 -28.36 0.89 -12.65
CA PRO A 290 -29.22 1.83 -11.92
C PRO A 290 -29.25 3.23 -12.51
N ILE A 291 -28.10 3.74 -12.98
CA ILE A 291 -27.97 5.10 -13.47
C ILE A 291 -28.69 5.24 -14.82
N SER A 292 -28.39 4.39 -15.80
CA SER A 292 -29.02 4.48 -17.12
C SER A 292 -30.52 4.18 -17.08
N SER A 293 -30.96 3.19 -16.29
CA SER A 293 -32.39 2.88 -16.15
C SER A 293 -33.18 4.04 -15.54
N ALA A 294 -32.60 4.75 -14.58
CA ALA A 294 -33.25 5.90 -13.95
C ALA A 294 -33.43 7.08 -14.91
N PHE A 295 -32.57 7.26 -15.92
CA PHE A 295 -32.76 8.31 -16.94
C PHE A 295 -33.70 7.84 -18.06
N SER A 296 -33.73 6.54 -18.37
CA SER A 296 -34.65 5.95 -19.34
C SER A 296 -36.12 6.06 -18.90
N SER A 297 -36.42 5.90 -17.61
CA SER A 297 -37.79 6.06 -17.08
C SER A 297 -38.36 7.48 -17.25
N TYR A 298 -37.49 8.48 -17.44
CA TYR A 298 -37.87 9.87 -17.74
C TYR A 298 -37.81 10.21 -19.24
N GLY A 299 -37.59 9.23 -20.12
CA GLY A 299 -37.59 9.40 -21.58
C GLY A 299 -36.35 10.11 -22.15
N MET A 300 -35.23 10.12 -21.42
CA MET A 300 -33.99 10.78 -21.84
C MET A 300 -33.03 9.81 -22.54
N ASP A 301 -33.42 9.24 -23.67
CA ASP A 301 -32.64 8.20 -24.37
C ASP A 301 -31.23 8.66 -24.79
N TRP A 302 -31.07 9.93 -25.19
CA TRP A 302 -29.77 10.50 -25.52
C TRP A 302 -28.81 10.52 -24.32
N ALA A 303 -29.33 10.73 -23.11
CA ALA A 303 -28.54 10.74 -21.88
C ALA A 303 -28.14 9.31 -21.50
N VAL A 304 -29.01 8.33 -21.76
CA VAL A 304 -28.74 6.90 -21.55
C VAL A 304 -27.52 6.45 -22.36
N TYR A 305 -27.41 6.83 -23.65
CA TYR A 305 -26.24 6.50 -24.47
C TYR A 305 -24.94 7.10 -23.91
N LEU A 306 -24.98 8.35 -23.45
CA LEU A 306 -23.82 9.03 -22.85
C LEU A 306 -23.40 8.34 -21.54
N ILE A 307 -24.35 8.04 -20.67
CA ILE A 307 -24.10 7.38 -19.38
C ILE A 307 -23.55 5.96 -19.57
N THR A 308 -24.13 5.20 -20.51
CA THR A 308 -23.74 3.80 -20.78
C THR A 308 -22.37 3.72 -21.43
N THR A 309 -22.05 4.61 -22.37
CA THR A 309 -20.69 4.69 -22.93
C THR A 309 -19.66 5.09 -21.88
N GLY A 310 -20.01 6.06 -21.02
CA GLY A 310 -19.18 6.46 -19.88
C GLY A 310 -18.96 5.35 -18.86
N SER A 311 -20.00 4.56 -18.54
CA SER A 311 -19.89 3.44 -17.62
C SER A 311 -18.96 2.35 -18.17
N VAL A 312 -19.10 1.98 -19.45
CA VAL A 312 -18.22 0.99 -20.09
C VAL A 312 -16.77 1.46 -20.09
N THR A 313 -16.49 2.72 -20.43
CA THR A 313 -15.13 3.25 -20.40
C THR A 313 -14.55 3.32 -18.98
N ALA A 314 -15.36 3.67 -17.97
CA ALA A 314 -14.96 3.67 -16.57
C ALA A 314 -14.62 2.28 -16.05
N LEU A 315 -15.50 1.32 -16.30
CA LEU A 315 -15.30 -0.06 -15.90
C LEU A 315 -14.08 -0.68 -16.58
N PHE A 316 -13.85 -0.41 -17.86
CA PHE A 316 -12.65 -0.87 -18.55
C PHE A 316 -11.36 -0.28 -17.95
N SER A 317 -11.38 1.02 -17.62
CA SER A 317 -10.28 1.70 -16.91
C SER A 317 -10.00 1.08 -15.53
N SER A 318 -11.04 0.87 -14.72
CA SER A 318 -10.92 0.27 -13.39
C SER A 318 -10.46 -1.20 -13.47
N LEU A 319 -10.87 -1.94 -14.49
CA LEU A 319 -10.40 -3.31 -14.76
C LEU A 319 -8.90 -3.36 -15.06
N LEU A 320 -8.40 -2.43 -15.89
CA LEU A 320 -6.97 -2.28 -16.12
C LEU A 320 -6.24 -1.91 -14.82
N GLY A 321 -6.75 -0.91 -14.09
CA GLY A 321 -6.20 -0.46 -12.81
C GLY A 321 -6.13 -1.56 -11.73
N SER A 322 -7.05 -2.53 -11.77
CA SER A 322 -7.06 -3.66 -10.84
C SER A 322 -6.05 -4.74 -11.21
N ILE A 323 -5.87 -5.05 -12.49
CA ILE A 323 -4.98 -6.16 -12.92
C ILE A 323 -3.52 -5.69 -13.05
N LEU A 324 -3.27 -4.38 -13.22
CA LEU A 324 -1.92 -3.83 -13.42
C LEU A 324 -0.96 -3.94 -12.22
N PRO A 325 -1.37 -3.68 -10.95
CA PRO A 325 -0.48 -3.79 -9.79
C PRO A 325 -0.11 -5.24 -9.47
N GLN A 326 -1.00 -6.17 -9.79
CA GLN A 326 -0.92 -7.57 -9.38
C GLN A 326 0.41 -8.27 -9.73
N PRO A 327 0.97 -8.15 -10.95
CA PRO A 327 2.20 -8.84 -11.30
C PRO A 327 3.42 -8.22 -10.63
N ARG A 328 3.38 -6.93 -10.25
CA ARG A 328 4.45 -6.26 -9.49
C ARG A 328 4.54 -6.84 -8.08
N ILE A 329 3.38 -7.08 -7.45
CA ILE A 329 3.29 -7.69 -6.13
C ILE A 329 3.80 -9.14 -6.15
N PHE A 330 3.40 -9.93 -7.15
CA PHE A 330 3.96 -11.28 -7.37
C PHE A 330 5.48 -11.27 -7.56
N MET A 331 6.00 -10.33 -8.34
CA MET A 331 7.44 -10.18 -8.55
C MET A 331 8.18 -9.81 -7.25
N ALA A 332 7.61 -8.93 -6.43
CA ALA A 332 8.17 -8.56 -5.13
C ALA A 332 8.24 -9.77 -4.19
N MET A 333 7.12 -10.50 -4.02
CA MET A 333 7.08 -11.70 -3.17
C MET A 333 7.99 -12.83 -3.67
N ALA A 334 8.09 -13.03 -4.99
CA ALA A 334 8.98 -14.03 -5.56
C ALA A 334 10.46 -13.66 -5.38
N ARG A 335 10.80 -12.36 -5.39
CA ARG A 335 12.15 -11.87 -5.09
C ARG A 335 12.53 -12.07 -3.63
N ASP A 336 11.55 -11.95 -2.73
CA ASP A 336 11.73 -12.12 -1.29
C ASP A 336 11.72 -13.61 -0.87
N GLY A 337 11.59 -14.55 -1.81
CA GLY A 337 11.65 -16.00 -1.57
C GLY A 337 10.34 -16.62 -1.05
N LEU A 338 9.31 -15.82 -0.86
CA LEU A 338 7.99 -16.22 -0.38
C LEU A 338 7.13 -16.95 -1.42
N LEU A 339 7.47 -16.80 -2.69
CA LEU A 339 6.83 -17.49 -3.81
C LEU A 339 7.87 -18.19 -4.69
N PRO A 340 7.49 -19.26 -5.42
CA PRO A 340 8.38 -19.90 -6.37
C PRO A 340 8.95 -18.91 -7.38
N SER A 341 10.24 -19.07 -7.71
CA SER A 341 10.96 -18.20 -8.66
C SER A 341 10.30 -18.09 -10.04
N PHE A 342 9.43 -19.05 -10.39
CA PHE A 342 8.57 -19.03 -11.57
C PHE A 342 7.77 -17.72 -11.75
N PHE A 343 7.35 -17.07 -10.65
CA PHE A 343 6.59 -15.81 -10.70
C PHE A 343 7.48 -14.56 -10.90
N SER A 344 8.80 -14.68 -10.70
CA SER A 344 9.77 -13.60 -10.94
C SER A 344 10.29 -13.54 -12.38
N ASP A 345 9.97 -14.52 -13.22
CA ASP A 345 10.46 -14.61 -14.60
C ASP A 345 9.85 -13.50 -15.49
N ILE A 346 10.68 -12.52 -15.84
CA ILE A 346 10.32 -11.43 -16.75
C ILE A 346 10.65 -11.81 -18.20
N ASN A 347 9.69 -11.63 -19.11
CA ASN A 347 9.93 -11.86 -20.53
C ASN A 347 10.84 -10.76 -21.12
N ARG A 348 11.92 -11.13 -21.83
CA ARG A 348 12.89 -10.20 -22.40
C ARG A 348 12.31 -9.20 -23.41
N ARG A 349 11.27 -9.57 -24.16
CA ARG A 349 10.67 -8.68 -25.18
C ARG A 349 9.68 -7.67 -24.59
N THR A 350 8.78 -8.12 -23.72
CA THR A 350 7.71 -7.27 -23.18
C THR A 350 8.08 -6.62 -21.85
N GLN A 351 9.10 -7.12 -21.15
CA GLN A 351 9.49 -6.67 -19.80
C GLN A 351 8.35 -6.81 -18.77
N VAL A 352 7.42 -7.73 -19.01
CA VAL A 352 6.28 -8.05 -18.13
C VAL A 352 6.43 -9.51 -17.64
N PRO A 353 6.08 -9.81 -16.36
CA PRO A 353 6.03 -11.18 -15.83
C PRO A 353 4.83 -11.96 -16.41
N LEU A 354 4.98 -12.39 -17.67
CA LEU A 354 3.93 -13.02 -18.49
C LEU A 354 3.22 -14.18 -17.78
N LYS A 355 4.01 -15.05 -17.13
CA LYS A 355 3.50 -16.25 -16.46
C LYS A 355 2.54 -15.90 -15.31
N SER A 356 2.93 -14.92 -14.49
CA SER A 356 2.10 -14.45 -13.36
C SER A 356 0.79 -13.88 -13.87
N THR A 357 0.84 -13.01 -14.87
CA THR A 357 -0.34 -12.36 -15.45
C THR A 357 -1.31 -13.37 -16.07
N ILE A 358 -0.82 -14.42 -16.74
CA ILE A 358 -1.67 -15.46 -17.31
C ILE A 358 -2.35 -16.26 -16.20
N VAL A 359 -1.63 -16.70 -15.17
CA VAL A 359 -2.20 -17.49 -14.07
C VAL A 359 -3.29 -16.70 -13.35
N THR A 360 -3.03 -15.43 -13.03
CA THR A 360 -4.00 -14.59 -12.32
C THR A 360 -5.18 -14.19 -13.20
N GLY A 361 -4.95 -13.89 -14.48
CA GLY A 361 -6.01 -13.57 -15.43
C GLY A 361 -6.94 -14.75 -15.72
N VAL A 362 -6.40 -15.97 -15.82
CA VAL A 362 -7.23 -17.19 -15.93
C VAL A 362 -8.05 -17.41 -14.67
N PHE A 363 -7.44 -17.23 -13.49
CA PHE A 363 -8.16 -17.37 -12.22
C PHE A 363 -9.28 -16.30 -12.09
N ALA A 364 -9.00 -15.05 -12.44
CA ALA A 364 -10.01 -13.98 -12.49
C ALA A 364 -11.12 -14.27 -13.51
N ALA A 365 -10.81 -14.82 -14.68
CA ALA A 365 -11.81 -15.18 -15.68
C ALA A 365 -12.75 -16.29 -15.17
N VAL A 366 -12.23 -17.26 -14.41
CA VAL A 366 -13.04 -18.31 -13.78
C VAL A 366 -13.97 -17.72 -12.72
N LEU A 367 -13.46 -16.81 -11.87
CA LEU A 367 -14.29 -16.14 -10.86
C LEU A 367 -15.39 -15.28 -11.51
N ALA A 368 -15.03 -14.49 -12.53
CA ALA A 368 -15.99 -13.71 -13.32
C ALA A 368 -17.02 -14.59 -14.05
N PHE A 369 -16.69 -15.85 -14.36
CA PHE A 369 -17.62 -16.77 -14.99
C PHE A 369 -18.68 -17.34 -14.03
N PHE A 370 -18.35 -17.56 -12.75
CA PHE A 370 -19.23 -18.25 -11.80
C PHE A 370 -19.88 -17.34 -10.74
N MET A 371 -19.29 -16.20 -10.40
CA MET A 371 -19.69 -15.43 -9.20
C MET A 371 -20.30 -14.07 -9.52
N ASP A 372 -21.34 -13.68 -8.79
CA ASP A 372 -22.02 -12.39 -8.97
C ASP A 372 -21.26 -11.19 -8.41
N VAL A 373 -21.54 -10.00 -8.96
CA VAL A 373 -20.87 -8.74 -8.60
C VAL A 373 -20.96 -8.45 -7.10
N SER A 374 -22.13 -8.66 -6.48
CA SER A 374 -22.34 -8.37 -5.05
C SER A 374 -21.53 -9.30 -4.15
N GLN A 375 -21.44 -10.60 -4.50
CA GLN A 375 -20.64 -11.58 -3.77
C GLN A 375 -19.15 -11.27 -3.90
N LEU A 376 -18.69 -11.00 -5.13
CA LEU A 376 -17.31 -10.62 -5.40
C LEU A 376 -16.95 -9.33 -4.64
N ALA A 377 -17.78 -8.29 -4.71
CA ALA A 377 -17.56 -7.02 -4.01
C ALA A 377 -17.47 -7.21 -2.49
N GLY A 378 -18.37 -8.02 -1.89
CA GLY A 378 -18.32 -8.34 -0.46
C GLY A 378 -17.02 -9.05 -0.06
N MET A 379 -16.56 -10.02 -0.86
CA MET A 379 -15.30 -10.74 -0.62
C MET A 379 -14.07 -9.82 -0.72
N VAL A 380 -14.04 -8.94 -1.73
CA VAL A 380 -12.98 -7.95 -1.91
C VAL A 380 -12.94 -7.02 -0.71
N SER A 381 -14.08 -6.40 -0.34
CA SER A 381 -14.15 -5.46 0.79
C SER A 381 -13.58 -6.06 2.08
N VAL A 382 -13.89 -7.33 2.38
CA VAL A 382 -13.34 -8.00 3.57
C VAL A 382 -11.81 -8.16 3.49
N GLY A 383 -11.28 -8.57 2.33
CA GLY A 383 -9.84 -8.71 2.11
C GLY A 383 -9.10 -7.38 2.23
N THR A 384 -9.63 -6.32 1.61
CA THR A 384 -9.05 -4.98 1.63
C THR A 384 -9.09 -4.37 3.02
N LEU A 385 -10.19 -4.52 3.77
CA LEU A 385 -10.29 -4.04 5.14
C LEU A 385 -9.24 -4.70 6.04
N LEU A 386 -8.97 -6.00 5.86
CA LEU A 386 -7.90 -6.70 6.56
C LEU A 386 -6.52 -6.12 6.21
N ALA A 387 -6.24 -5.86 4.93
CA ALA A 387 -5.01 -5.21 4.50
C ALA A 387 -4.87 -3.80 5.12
N PHE A 388 -5.95 -3.02 5.13
CA PHE A 388 -5.94 -1.64 5.63
C PHE A 388 -5.73 -1.57 7.15
N ILE A 389 -6.35 -2.49 7.91
CA ILE A 389 -6.09 -2.64 9.34
C ILE A 389 -4.61 -2.95 9.58
N THR A 390 -4.02 -3.85 8.78
CA THR A 390 -2.60 -4.21 8.92
C THR A 390 -1.67 -3.04 8.61
N VAL A 391 -2.01 -2.21 7.61
CA VAL A 391 -1.28 -0.99 7.30
C VAL A 391 -1.40 0.05 8.42
N ALA A 392 -2.60 0.21 9.01
CA ALA A 392 -2.78 1.08 10.16
C ALA A 392 -1.96 0.62 11.38
N ILE A 393 -1.90 -0.70 11.64
CA ILE A 393 -1.03 -1.28 12.67
C ILE A 393 0.45 -1.02 12.34
N SER A 394 0.84 -1.12 11.07
CA SER A 394 2.22 -0.83 10.63
C SER A 394 2.61 0.64 10.92
N VAL A 395 1.69 1.59 10.75
CA VAL A 395 1.90 3.01 11.17
C VAL A 395 2.10 3.14 12.67
N LEU A 396 1.33 2.40 13.49
CA LEU A 396 1.52 2.42 14.95
C LEU A 396 2.88 1.84 15.33
N ILE A 397 3.28 0.73 14.71
CA ILE A 397 4.58 0.09 14.97
C ILE A 397 5.71 1.05 14.61
N ILE A 398 5.70 1.65 13.42
CA ILE A 398 6.80 2.55 13.01
C ILE A 398 6.91 3.81 13.88
N ARG A 399 5.83 4.22 14.57
CA ARG A 399 5.81 5.40 15.46
C ARG A 399 6.27 5.11 16.90
N TYR A 400 5.96 3.93 17.43
CA TYR A 400 6.22 3.60 18.84
C TYR A 400 7.28 2.51 19.03
N VAL A 401 7.55 1.71 18.00
CA VAL A 401 8.52 0.61 17.97
C VAL A 401 9.20 0.60 16.60
N PRO A 402 9.99 1.63 16.26
CA PRO A 402 10.68 1.67 14.98
C PRO A 402 11.58 0.43 14.86
N PRO A 403 11.56 -0.29 13.70
CA PRO A 403 12.41 -1.46 13.51
C PRO A 403 13.88 -1.08 13.68
N ASP A 404 14.62 -1.90 14.42
CA ASP A 404 16.01 -1.63 14.80
C ASP A 404 16.97 -1.61 13.60
N GLU A 405 16.62 -2.31 12.53
CA GLU A 405 17.47 -2.49 11.35
C GLU A 405 16.65 -2.37 10.06
N VAL A 406 16.98 -1.39 9.22
CA VAL A 406 16.70 -1.50 7.77
C VAL A 406 17.81 -2.38 7.21
N PRO A 407 17.52 -3.42 6.41
CA PRO A 407 18.56 -4.15 5.71
C PRO A 407 19.34 -3.16 4.84
N ILE A 408 20.56 -2.87 5.25
CA ILE A 408 21.47 -2.00 4.53
C ILE A 408 21.66 -2.62 3.13
N PRO A 409 21.62 -1.84 2.03
CA PRO A 409 21.92 -2.36 0.71
C PRO A 409 23.24 -3.14 0.73
N SER A 410 23.30 -4.31 0.10
CA SER A 410 24.46 -5.21 0.15
C SER A 410 25.78 -4.55 -0.27
N SER A 411 25.74 -3.42 -0.98
CA SER A 411 26.89 -2.57 -1.30
C SER A 411 27.49 -1.82 -0.11
N LEU A 412 26.66 -1.33 0.82
CA LEU A 412 27.14 -0.68 2.04
C LEU A 412 27.57 -1.72 3.08
N GLN A 413 26.86 -2.85 3.17
CA GLN A 413 27.24 -3.93 4.10
C GLN A 413 28.61 -4.51 3.75
N ALA A 414 28.94 -4.64 2.46
CA ALA A 414 30.28 -5.00 2.00
C ALA A 414 31.36 -3.92 2.24
N SER A 415 30.96 -2.67 2.51
CA SER A 415 31.86 -1.55 2.81
C SER A 415 32.09 -1.44 4.33
N VAL A 416 31.03 -1.63 5.12
CA VAL A 416 31.08 -1.73 6.59
C VAL A 416 31.80 -3.00 7.02
N ASP A 417 31.55 -4.16 6.40
CA ASP A 417 32.30 -5.40 6.68
C ASP A 417 33.77 -5.32 6.28
N ARG A 418 34.13 -4.44 5.32
CA ARG A 418 35.53 -4.15 5.00
C ARG A 418 36.17 -3.26 6.06
N LEU A 419 35.47 -2.24 6.53
CA LEU A 419 35.92 -1.36 7.62
C LEU A 419 36.04 -2.13 8.95
N VAL A 420 35.08 -3.00 9.27
CA VAL A 420 35.07 -3.82 10.49
C VAL A 420 36.11 -4.93 10.43
N ARG A 421 36.39 -5.52 9.25
CA ARG A 421 37.53 -6.44 9.09
C ARG A 421 38.87 -5.72 9.21
N HIS A 422 38.98 -4.48 8.75
CA HIS A 422 40.20 -3.70 8.88
C HIS A 422 40.47 -3.25 10.32
N SER A 423 39.42 -3.07 11.14
CA SER A 423 39.56 -2.84 12.59
C SER A 423 39.80 -4.11 13.41
N ARG A 424 39.75 -5.33 12.83
CA ARG A 424 39.80 -6.60 13.59
C ARG A 424 40.95 -7.56 13.22
N GLY A 425 41.89 -7.16 12.37
CA GLY A 425 43.18 -7.84 12.20
C GLY A 425 44.22 -6.77 11.84
N ASP A 426 45.29 -6.58 12.61
CA ASP A 426 46.36 -7.58 12.74
C ASP A 426 46.69 -7.99 14.20
N ILE A 427 46.27 -9.19 14.58
CA ILE A 427 47.05 -10.05 15.49
C ILE A 427 46.93 -11.47 14.94
N GLU A 428 47.73 -11.77 13.92
CA GLU A 428 48.11 -13.13 13.56
C GLU A 428 49.38 -13.02 12.71
N GLU A 429 50.55 -13.20 13.33
CA GLU A 429 51.70 -13.74 12.61
C GLU A 429 52.37 -14.82 13.45
N ASP A 430 52.65 -15.89 12.72
CA ASP A 430 53.07 -17.22 13.10
C ASP A 430 54.46 -17.29 13.76
N GLU A 431 54.63 -18.40 14.47
CA GLU A 431 55.91 -18.92 14.95
C GLU A 431 56.99 -18.98 13.86
N ALA A 432 58.12 -18.30 14.11
CA ALA A 432 59.42 -18.72 13.58
C ALA A 432 60.53 -18.43 14.60
N ILE A 433 61.11 -19.51 15.12
CA ILE A 433 62.22 -19.55 16.07
C ILE A 433 63.54 -19.23 15.37
N SER A 434 64.34 -18.28 15.89
CA SER A 434 65.76 -18.52 16.27
C SER A 434 66.42 -17.25 16.88
N PRO A 435 67.47 -17.40 17.72
CA PRO A 435 67.77 -16.47 18.81
C PRO A 435 69.09 -15.70 18.62
N VAL A 436 69.16 -14.42 19.02
CA VAL A 436 70.43 -13.74 19.39
C VAL A 436 70.19 -12.69 20.47
N ASP A 437 71.16 -12.64 21.37
CA ASP A 437 71.27 -12.07 22.72
C ASP A 437 71.23 -10.52 22.90
N PRO A 438 71.14 -10.05 24.17
CA PRO A 438 70.72 -8.71 24.56
C PRO A 438 71.92 -7.79 24.92
N ALA A 439 71.94 -6.54 24.43
CA ALA A 439 72.62 -5.40 25.08
C ALA A 439 72.61 -4.14 24.19
N SER A 440 71.99 -3.05 24.67
CA SER A 440 72.55 -1.67 24.71
C SER A 440 71.42 -0.70 25.09
N TYR A 441 71.31 -0.32 26.37
CA TYR A 441 71.85 0.92 26.95
C TYR A 441 71.14 2.22 26.52
N CYS A 442 70.44 2.81 27.51
CA CYS A 442 70.27 4.24 27.85
C CYS A 442 69.72 5.20 26.76
N GLU A 443 68.94 6.25 27.05
CA GLU A 443 68.54 6.96 28.27
C GLU A 443 67.43 7.92 27.84
N ASN A 444 66.34 8.03 28.60
CA ASN A 444 65.84 9.30 29.17
C ASN A 444 64.41 9.13 29.70
N SER A 445 64.34 9.17 31.02
CA SER A 445 63.19 9.53 31.82
C SER A 445 62.54 10.82 31.35
N HIS A 446 61.20 10.90 31.37
CA HIS A 446 60.48 11.93 32.14
C HIS A 446 58.97 11.61 32.24
N LEU A 447 58.52 11.49 33.49
CA LEU A 447 57.20 11.83 34.03
C LEU A 447 55.94 11.13 33.47
N HIS A 448 55.57 10.02 34.10
CA HIS A 448 54.54 10.01 35.16
C HIS A 448 53.31 10.92 34.96
N ASP A 449 52.57 10.85 33.85
CA ASP A 449 51.20 11.40 33.82
C ASP A 449 50.31 10.83 32.68
N LYS A 450 50.04 9.52 32.67
CA LYS A 450 49.04 8.95 31.72
C LYS A 450 48.40 7.63 32.15
N SER A 451 48.48 7.27 33.43
CA SER A 451 47.80 6.09 33.99
C SER A 451 46.52 6.43 34.78
N GLU A 452 46.07 7.69 34.78
CA GLU A 452 44.82 8.12 35.45
C GLU A 452 43.73 8.62 34.50
N ALA A 453 43.97 8.71 33.19
CA ALA A 453 42.96 9.19 32.24
C ALA A 453 41.92 8.14 31.78
N LEU A 454 42.06 6.86 32.19
CA LEU A 454 41.16 5.78 31.77
C LEU A 454 40.15 5.34 32.84
N LEU A 455 40.06 6.05 33.97
CA LEU A 455 39.18 5.72 35.11
C LEU A 455 38.06 6.75 35.34
N GLY A 456 37.73 7.55 34.32
CA GLY A 456 36.92 8.77 34.46
C GLY A 456 35.43 8.71 34.13
N HIS A 457 34.87 7.67 33.48
CA HIS A 457 33.43 7.71 33.09
C HIS A 457 32.63 6.40 33.22
N PRO A 458 32.58 5.76 34.40
CA PRO A 458 31.59 4.70 34.66
C PRO A 458 30.14 5.23 34.68
N LEU A 459 29.93 6.55 34.90
CA LEU A 459 28.60 7.16 34.94
C LEU A 459 27.99 7.35 33.55
N ILE A 460 28.76 7.80 32.56
CA ILE A 460 28.27 8.00 31.18
C ILE A 460 27.89 6.67 30.54
N ILE A 461 28.72 5.62 30.72
CA ILE A 461 28.41 4.28 30.21
C ILE A 461 27.18 3.70 30.91
N LYS A 462 27.03 3.94 32.22
CA LYS A 462 25.86 3.51 32.99
C LYS A 462 24.60 4.26 32.59
N GLU A 463 24.71 5.54 32.23
CA GLU A 463 23.61 6.39 31.78
C GLU A 463 23.15 6.00 30.37
N VAL A 464 24.10 5.79 29.43
CA VAL A 464 23.83 5.26 28.08
C VAL A 464 23.20 3.86 28.13
N THR A 465 23.71 2.95 28.97
CA THR A 465 23.12 1.60 29.11
C THR A 465 21.76 1.61 29.82
N ASN A 466 21.50 2.56 30.73
CA ASN A 466 20.18 2.73 31.31
C ASN A 466 19.19 3.32 30.32
N ASP A 467 19.63 4.22 29.44
CA ASP A 467 18.79 4.84 28.42
C ASP A 467 18.40 3.82 27.35
N GLU A 468 19.35 3.02 26.85
CA GLU A 468 19.07 1.89 25.96
C GLU A 468 18.12 0.86 26.59
N LYS A 469 18.28 0.56 27.88
CA LYS A 469 17.42 -0.37 28.61
C LYS A 469 16.01 0.21 28.82
N ASN A 470 15.90 1.50 29.15
CA ASN A 470 14.63 2.19 29.27
C ASN A 470 13.91 2.28 27.93
N GLU A 471 14.65 2.54 26.85
CA GLU A 471 14.11 2.57 25.50
C GLU A 471 13.63 1.20 25.05
N LYS A 472 14.39 0.13 25.32
CA LYS A 472 13.95 -1.26 25.06
C LYS A 472 12.72 -1.65 25.87
N ASN A 473 12.62 -1.22 27.12
CA ASN A 473 11.44 -1.45 27.97
C ASN A 473 10.22 -0.66 27.46
N ARG A 474 10.43 0.59 27.03
CA ARG A 474 9.41 1.43 26.41
C ARG A 474 8.87 0.79 25.13
N ARG A 475 9.75 0.31 24.25
CA ARG A 475 9.38 -0.41 23.02
C ARG A 475 8.58 -1.67 23.30
N LYS A 476 9.02 -2.49 24.27
CA LYS A 476 8.24 -3.66 24.72
C LYS A 476 6.86 -3.25 25.21
N LEU A 477 6.75 -2.21 26.03
CA LEU A 477 5.47 -1.71 26.52
C LEU A 477 4.55 -1.25 25.38
N ALA A 478 5.09 -0.52 24.39
CA ALA A 478 4.37 -0.13 23.19
C ALA A 478 3.91 -1.35 22.37
N SER A 479 4.76 -2.36 22.15
CA SER A 479 4.37 -3.59 21.46
C SER A 479 3.22 -4.31 22.16
N TRP A 480 3.27 -4.41 23.49
CA TRP A 480 2.18 -4.98 24.29
C TRP A 480 0.90 -4.14 24.19
N ALA A 481 1.00 -2.82 24.21
CA ALA A 481 -0.16 -1.94 24.05
C ALA A 481 -0.80 -2.07 22.66
N ILE A 482 -0.01 -2.17 21.59
CA ILE A 482 -0.49 -2.41 20.21
C ILE A 482 -1.16 -3.79 20.12
N ALA A 483 -0.57 -4.82 20.72
CA ALA A 483 -1.15 -6.16 20.72
C ALA A 483 -2.49 -6.19 21.47
N LEU A 484 -2.58 -5.55 22.64
CA LEU A 484 -3.82 -5.43 23.42
C LEU A 484 -4.89 -4.61 22.68
N LEU A 485 -4.48 -3.58 21.93
CA LEU A 485 -5.36 -2.82 21.05
C LEU A 485 -5.97 -3.72 19.97
N CYS A 486 -5.15 -4.53 19.29
CA CYS A 486 -5.63 -5.47 18.27
C CYS A 486 -6.59 -6.52 18.86
N VAL A 487 -6.26 -7.07 20.03
CA VAL A 487 -7.13 -8.02 20.75
C VAL A 487 -8.44 -7.36 21.16
N GLY A 488 -8.40 -6.11 21.65
CA GLY A 488 -9.59 -5.34 21.99
C GLY A 488 -10.52 -5.12 20.79
N ILE A 489 -9.96 -4.78 19.62
CA ILE A 489 -10.71 -4.63 18.37
C ILE A 489 -11.34 -5.96 17.95
N LEU A 490 -10.59 -7.06 17.98
CA LEU A 490 -11.09 -8.39 17.60
C LEU A 490 -12.23 -8.85 18.51
N ILE A 491 -12.09 -8.65 19.83
CA ILE A 491 -13.14 -8.98 20.80
C ILE A 491 -14.38 -8.11 20.55
N LEU A 492 -14.20 -6.80 20.35
CA LEU A 492 -15.30 -5.87 20.13
C LEU A 492 -16.05 -6.18 18.82
N ALA A 493 -15.32 -6.34 17.71
CA ALA A 493 -15.89 -6.67 16.41
C ALA A 493 -16.53 -8.06 16.39
N GLY A 494 -15.87 -9.06 16.99
CA GLY A 494 -16.39 -10.41 17.12
C GLY A 494 -17.66 -10.46 17.96
N ALA A 495 -17.69 -9.78 19.11
CA ALA A 495 -18.89 -9.68 19.94
C ALA A 495 -20.04 -8.95 19.22
N ALA A 496 -19.72 -7.91 18.44
CA ALA A 496 -20.71 -7.18 17.66
C ALA A 496 -21.29 -8.01 16.49
N SER A 497 -20.52 -8.96 15.93
CA SER A 497 -20.93 -9.74 14.76
C SER A 497 -21.69 -11.03 15.08
N VAL A 498 -21.56 -11.60 16.30
CA VAL A 498 -22.20 -12.87 16.64
C VAL A 498 -23.60 -12.63 17.23
N ASP A 499 -24.62 -12.76 16.38
CA ASP A 499 -26.03 -12.66 16.79
C ASP A 499 -26.53 -13.89 17.57
N ARG A 500 -25.73 -14.96 17.64
CA ARG A 500 -26.08 -16.22 18.31
C ARG A 500 -25.91 -16.18 19.84
N PHE A 501 -25.18 -15.19 20.38
CA PHE A 501 -24.96 -15.10 21.81
C PHE A 501 -26.14 -14.42 22.55
N PRO A 502 -26.42 -14.82 23.81
CA PRO A 502 -27.39 -14.11 24.64
C PRO A 502 -26.93 -12.66 24.84
N SER A 503 -27.90 -11.74 24.86
CA SER A 503 -27.66 -10.28 24.86
C SER A 503 -26.67 -9.84 25.95
N ILE A 504 -26.75 -10.44 27.15
CA ILE A 504 -25.85 -10.15 28.28
C ILE A 504 -24.40 -10.47 27.92
N LEU A 505 -24.13 -11.64 27.32
CA LEU A 505 -22.78 -12.04 26.95
C LEU A 505 -22.20 -11.10 25.88
N ARG A 506 -23.01 -10.72 24.89
CA ARG A 506 -22.64 -9.74 23.86
C ARG A 506 -22.27 -8.39 24.47
N PHE A 507 -23.08 -7.86 25.39
CA PHE A 507 -22.77 -6.59 26.06
C PHE A 507 -21.50 -6.70 26.92
N THR A 508 -21.30 -7.81 27.63
CA THR A 508 -20.10 -8.00 28.46
C THR A 508 -18.82 -8.09 27.62
N LEU A 509 -18.85 -8.82 26.50
CA LEU A 509 -17.72 -8.93 25.58
C LEU A 509 -17.45 -7.60 24.87
N CYS A 510 -18.48 -6.88 24.42
CA CYS A 510 -18.31 -5.52 23.91
C CYS A 510 -17.73 -4.58 24.96
N GLY A 511 -18.18 -4.66 26.21
CA GLY A 511 -17.65 -3.87 27.32
C GLY A 511 -16.17 -4.16 27.58
N MET A 512 -15.79 -5.44 27.66
CA MET A 512 -14.39 -5.86 27.81
C MET A 512 -13.51 -5.41 26.65
N GLY A 513 -13.97 -5.62 25.41
CA GLY A 513 -13.26 -5.18 24.20
C GLY A 513 -13.07 -3.66 24.18
N GLY A 514 -14.12 -2.90 24.53
CA GLY A 514 -14.09 -1.45 24.63
C GLY A 514 -13.13 -0.93 25.71
N ILE A 515 -13.11 -1.55 26.89
CA ILE A 515 -12.17 -1.19 27.96
C ILE A 515 -10.73 -1.46 27.53
N LEU A 516 -10.45 -2.65 26.97
CA LEU A 516 -9.12 -2.99 26.46
C LEU A 516 -8.64 -1.99 25.40
N LEU A 517 -9.54 -1.60 24.50
CA LEU A 517 -9.29 -0.59 23.48
C LEU A 517 -8.94 0.77 24.09
N LEU A 518 -9.79 1.29 24.98
CA LEU A 518 -9.59 2.59 25.61
C LEU A 518 -8.29 2.61 26.43
N CYS A 519 -8.05 1.57 27.24
CA CYS A 519 -6.81 1.45 28.01
C CYS A 519 -5.58 1.45 27.11
N SER A 520 -5.60 0.69 26.01
CA SER A 520 -4.47 0.61 25.09
C SER A 520 -4.21 1.94 24.37
N ILE A 521 -5.27 2.64 23.96
CA ILE A 521 -5.17 3.98 23.36
C ILE A 521 -4.63 4.99 24.37
N THR A 522 -5.12 4.97 25.62
CA THR A 522 -4.62 5.87 26.67
C THR A 522 -3.14 5.63 26.94
N VAL A 523 -2.70 4.37 27.02
CA VAL A 523 -1.28 4.04 27.20
C VAL A 523 -0.45 4.58 26.03
N LEU A 524 -0.87 4.33 24.78
CA LEU A 524 -0.17 4.85 23.60
C LEU A 524 -0.14 6.38 23.56
N ALA A 525 -1.25 7.05 23.88
CA ALA A 525 -1.33 8.51 23.91
C ALA A 525 -0.47 9.14 25.01
N CYS A 526 -0.24 8.43 26.13
CA CYS A 526 0.66 8.86 27.19
C CYS A 526 2.15 8.62 26.85
N MET A 527 2.46 7.81 25.84
CA MET A 527 3.83 7.56 25.40
C MET A 527 4.32 8.67 24.46
N LYS A 528 5.51 9.20 24.74
CA LYS A 528 6.16 10.19 23.87
C LYS A 528 6.54 9.52 22.55
N GLN A 529 6.08 10.09 21.44
CA GLN A 529 6.36 9.60 20.09
C GLN A 529 7.86 9.76 19.79
N ASP A 530 8.45 8.78 19.10
CA ASP A 530 9.85 8.87 18.65
C ASP A 530 9.94 9.80 17.44
N ASP A 531 10.13 11.10 17.71
CA ASP A 531 10.35 12.13 16.68
C ASP A 531 11.74 12.05 16.03
N THR A 532 12.65 11.20 16.52
CA THR A 532 14.06 11.17 16.11
C THR A 532 14.34 10.40 14.80
N ARG A 533 13.33 9.80 14.15
CA ARG A 533 13.49 9.08 12.87
C ARG A 533 12.53 9.55 11.76
N HIS A 534 12.16 10.84 11.75
CA HIS A 534 11.34 11.44 10.67
C HIS A 534 12.00 11.39 9.27
N SER A 535 13.22 10.89 9.15
CA SER A 535 13.89 10.65 7.88
C SER A 535 14.29 9.18 7.76
N PHE A 536 13.40 8.35 7.20
CA PHE A 536 13.85 7.13 6.52
C PHE A 536 14.54 7.55 5.22
N GLY A 537 15.83 7.81 5.33
CA GLY A 537 16.69 8.31 4.28
C GLY A 537 18.09 8.50 4.85
N HIS A 538 19.11 8.32 4.00
CA HIS A 538 20.54 8.40 4.32
C HIS A 538 20.94 9.53 5.30
N SER A 539 20.18 10.62 5.36
CA SER A 539 20.37 11.75 6.26
C SER A 539 20.35 11.39 7.75
N GLY A 540 19.46 10.52 8.23
CA GLY A 540 19.37 10.21 9.67
C GLY A 540 20.56 9.40 10.19
N GLU A 541 21.05 8.45 9.38
CA GLU A 541 22.29 7.72 9.68
C GLU A 541 23.51 8.62 9.54
N LEU A 542 23.56 9.47 8.50
CA LEU A 542 24.65 10.43 8.32
C LEU A 542 24.70 11.44 9.45
N GLU A 543 23.57 11.89 9.99
CA GLU A 543 23.48 12.83 11.11
C GLU A 543 23.89 12.16 12.44
N GLN A 544 23.55 10.88 12.64
CA GLN A 544 24.06 10.11 13.78
C GLN A 544 25.56 9.84 13.68
N VAL A 545 26.04 9.54 12.49
CA VAL A 545 27.48 9.38 12.20
C VAL A 545 28.19 10.72 12.37
N PHE A 546 27.61 11.81 11.87
CA PHE A 546 28.13 13.17 11.99
C PHE A 546 28.20 13.62 13.45
N ASN A 547 27.13 13.42 14.24
CA ASN A 547 27.13 13.69 15.69
C ASN A 547 28.10 12.82 16.48
N LYS A 548 28.54 11.69 15.92
CA LYS A 548 29.58 10.84 16.53
C LYS A 548 30.98 11.35 16.20
N PHE A 549 31.14 12.11 15.12
CA PHE A 549 32.39 12.74 14.69
C PHE A 549 32.54 14.19 15.18
N ASP A 550 31.42 14.89 15.39
CA ASP A 550 31.34 16.23 15.96
C ASP A 550 31.30 16.13 17.50
N VAL A 551 32.49 16.16 18.11
CA VAL A 551 32.66 15.95 19.56
C VAL A 551 32.30 17.21 20.33
N ASN A 552 32.44 18.39 19.70
CA ASN A 552 32.19 19.68 20.33
C ASN A 552 30.74 20.20 20.12
N GLY A 553 29.96 19.58 19.22
CA GLY A 553 28.57 19.89 18.94
C GLY A 553 28.34 21.19 18.16
N ASP A 554 29.34 21.65 17.41
CA ASP A 554 29.29 22.94 16.70
C ASP A 554 28.70 22.86 15.28
N GLY A 555 28.37 21.65 14.82
CA GLY A 555 27.79 21.38 13.51
C GLY A 555 28.82 21.26 12.39
N LYS A 556 30.13 21.15 12.70
CA LYS A 556 31.24 20.95 11.75
C LYS A 556 32.24 19.94 12.32
N ILE A 557 32.85 19.14 11.44
CA ILE A 557 33.96 18.25 11.83
C ILE A 557 35.27 19.02 11.61
N SER A 558 35.94 19.40 12.70
CA SER A 558 37.24 20.08 12.63
C SER A 558 38.39 19.10 12.33
N SER A 559 39.48 19.58 11.72
CA SER A 559 40.70 18.78 11.48
C SER A 559 41.31 18.24 12.78
N SER A 560 41.13 18.95 13.90
CA SER A 560 41.50 18.48 15.24
C SER A 560 40.67 17.30 15.75
N GLU A 561 39.35 17.29 15.49
CA GLU A 561 38.48 16.19 15.90
C GLU A 561 38.71 14.95 15.06
N LEU A 562 38.89 15.15 13.75
CA LEU A 562 39.23 14.08 12.83
C LEU A 562 40.61 13.47 13.18
N GLY A 563 41.61 14.29 13.47
CA GLY A 563 42.95 13.86 13.88
C GLY A 563 42.99 13.14 15.23
N SER A 564 42.20 13.61 16.21
CA SER A 564 42.07 12.96 17.53
C SER A 564 41.49 11.55 17.41
N ILE A 565 40.44 11.39 16.60
CA ILE A 565 39.77 10.10 16.39
C ILE A 565 40.63 9.17 15.53
N MET A 566 41.28 9.66 14.47
CA MET A 566 42.17 8.84 13.65
C MET A 566 43.41 8.40 14.44
N GLY A 567 43.93 9.25 15.33
CA GLY A 567 44.96 8.88 16.31
C GLY A 567 44.48 7.80 17.30
N SER A 568 43.23 7.85 17.76
CA SER A 568 42.65 6.79 18.61
C SER A 568 42.46 5.45 17.88
N LEU A 569 42.42 5.46 16.54
CA LEU A 569 42.34 4.31 15.65
C LEU A 569 43.72 3.83 15.15
N GLY A 570 44.81 4.42 15.64
CA GLY A 570 46.19 4.03 15.31
C GLY A 570 46.74 4.59 14.00
N GLN A 571 46.03 5.51 13.33
CA GLN A 571 46.50 6.21 12.14
C GLN A 571 46.94 7.64 12.49
N HIS A 572 48.24 7.91 12.37
CA HIS A 572 48.80 9.25 12.48
C HIS A 572 48.89 9.90 11.10
N LEU A 573 47.89 10.70 10.73
CA LEU A 573 47.97 11.57 9.55
C LEU A 573 48.72 12.87 9.87
N SER A 574 49.43 13.38 8.87
CA SER A 574 50.10 14.70 8.93
C SER A 574 49.06 15.82 8.92
N GLU A 575 49.35 16.98 9.53
CA GLU A 575 48.44 18.15 9.51
C GLU A 575 48.06 18.58 8.07
N GLU A 576 48.97 18.42 7.10
CA GLU A 576 48.68 18.67 5.66
C GLU A 576 47.71 17.67 5.01
N GLU A 577 47.53 16.48 5.58
CA GLU A 577 46.57 15.47 5.11
C GLU A 577 45.20 15.61 5.77
N LEU A 578 45.15 16.23 6.95
CA LEU A 578 43.91 16.53 7.67
C LEU A 578 43.18 17.78 7.16
N ASP A 579 43.90 18.70 6.49
CA ASP A 579 43.36 19.96 5.95
C ASP A 579 42.92 19.89 4.46
N LYS A 580 43.14 18.74 3.79
CA LYS A 580 42.70 18.48 2.40
C LYS A 580 41.36 17.76 2.36
#